data_AF-A0A9D4Y002-F1
#
_entry.id   AF-A0A9D4Y002-F1
#
_cell.length_a   1.000
_cell.length_b   1.000
_cell.length_c   1.000
_cell.angle_alpha   90.00
_cell.angle_beta   90.00
_cell.angle_gamma   90.00
#
_symmetry.space_group_name_H-M   'P 1'
#
loop_
_entity.id
_entity.type
_entity.pdbx_description
1 polymer ?
#
loop_
_entity_poly.entity_id
_entity_poly.type
_entity_poly.pdbx_seq_one_letter_code
_entity_poly.pdbx_strand_id
1 'polypeptide(L)'
;MSQKDKETFKEYAQRWRELAAQITPPLEEKEMTKIFLKTLSSFYYERMVASAPSDFTEMVNMGMRLEEGVREGHLSKDESSSKRYGAFKKKDGEAHAVQSHVKPRRPSVKRKPAPQSSASATTSISTATSPTAAGLPASWQHQ
;
A
#
# COMPACT_ATOMS: atom_id res chain seq x y z
N MET A 1 -19.68 15.64 -15.63
CA MET A 1 -18.26 15.52 -16.02
C MET A 1 -17.82 14.08 -15.81
N SER A 2 -16.93 13.53 -16.63
CA SER A 2 -16.36 12.19 -16.47
C SER A 2 -14.86 12.19 -16.80
N GLN A 3 -14.15 11.14 -16.37
CA GLN A 3 -12.77 10.87 -16.77
C GLN A 3 -12.72 10.51 -18.26
N LYS A 4 -11.74 11.04 -18.99
CA LYS A 4 -11.51 10.74 -20.41
C LYS A 4 -10.63 9.49 -20.56
N ASP A 5 -10.71 8.81 -21.72
CA ASP A 5 -10.02 7.51 -21.91
C ASP A 5 -8.49 7.53 -21.74
N LYS A 6 -7.85 8.65 -22.06
CA LYS A 6 -6.38 8.81 -21.99
C LYS A 6 -5.91 9.66 -20.81
N GLU A 7 -6.83 10.07 -19.96
CA GLU A 7 -6.55 10.95 -18.84
C GLU A 7 -6.34 10.10 -17.59
N THR A 8 -5.28 10.40 -16.84
CA THR A 8 -5.01 9.75 -15.56
C THR A 8 -6.03 10.18 -14.52
N PHE A 9 -6.22 9.35 -13.49
CA PHE A 9 -7.15 9.67 -12.41
C PHE A 9 -6.83 11.03 -11.74
N LYS A 10 -5.53 11.33 -11.60
CA LYS A 10 -5.05 12.57 -10.99
C LYS A 10 -5.39 13.80 -11.85
N GLU A 11 -5.18 13.73 -13.15
CA GLU A 11 -5.54 14.82 -14.08
C GLU A 11 -7.05 15.06 -14.07
N TYR A 12 -7.83 13.98 -14.04
CA TYR A 12 -9.28 14.08 -13.94
C TYR A 12 -9.73 14.78 -12.64
N ALA A 13 -9.20 14.34 -11.50
CA ALA A 13 -9.50 14.93 -10.20
C ALA A 13 -9.12 16.41 -10.14
N GLN A 14 -7.97 16.78 -10.71
CA GLN A 14 -7.51 18.16 -10.81
C GLN A 14 -8.49 19.01 -11.61
N ARG A 15 -8.85 18.57 -12.82
CA ARG A 15 -9.80 19.27 -13.69
C ARG A 15 -11.16 19.41 -13.04
N TRP A 16 -11.61 18.37 -12.32
CA TRP A 16 -12.86 18.42 -11.57
C TRP A 16 -12.80 19.46 -10.45
N ARG A 17 -11.68 19.52 -9.72
CA ARG A 17 -11.47 20.49 -8.64
C ARG A 17 -11.45 21.94 -9.16
N GLU A 18 -10.89 22.18 -10.34
CA GLU A 18 -10.92 23.49 -11.01
C GLU A 18 -12.35 23.96 -11.31
N LEU A 19 -13.23 23.04 -11.72
CA LEU A 19 -14.65 23.36 -11.90
C LEU A 19 -15.37 23.56 -10.57
N ALA A 20 -15.08 22.73 -9.57
CA ALA A 20 -15.65 22.86 -8.23
C ALA A 20 -15.28 24.20 -7.57
N ALA A 21 -14.07 24.71 -7.83
CA ALA A 21 -13.59 25.99 -7.31
C ALA A 21 -14.37 27.21 -7.86
N GLN A 22 -15.13 27.06 -8.95
CA GLN A 22 -15.98 28.13 -9.49
C GLN A 22 -17.33 28.25 -8.79
N ILE A 23 -17.68 27.30 -7.90
CA ILE A 23 -18.96 27.28 -7.20
C ILE A 23 -18.90 28.22 -6.00
N THR A 24 -19.92 29.08 -5.87
CA THR A 24 -20.10 29.99 -4.73
C THR A 24 -21.43 29.71 -4.04
N PRO A 25 -21.45 29.45 -2.72
CA PRO A 25 -20.28 29.37 -1.82
C PRO A 25 -19.37 28.16 -2.11
N PRO A 26 -18.10 28.17 -1.66
CA PRO A 26 -17.19 27.04 -1.83
C PRO A 26 -17.76 25.75 -1.24
N LEU A 27 -17.54 24.63 -1.92
CA LEU A 27 -17.98 23.32 -1.44
C LEU A 27 -17.20 22.89 -0.19
N GLU A 28 -17.90 22.32 0.77
CA GLU A 28 -17.26 21.65 1.90
C GLU A 28 -16.63 20.32 1.47
N GLU A 29 -15.66 19.83 2.24
CA GLU A 29 -14.93 18.58 1.93
C GLU A 29 -15.87 17.37 1.74
N LYS A 30 -16.91 17.26 2.58
CA LYS A 30 -17.93 16.20 2.50
C LYS A 30 -18.77 16.29 1.22
N GLU A 31 -18.99 17.51 0.73
CA GLU A 31 -19.72 17.72 -0.51
C GLU A 31 -18.81 17.45 -1.70
N MET A 32 -17.54 17.87 -1.64
CA MET A 32 -16.53 17.58 -2.64
C MET A 32 -16.41 16.08 -2.86
N THR A 33 -16.26 15.32 -1.78
CA THR A 33 -16.15 13.86 -1.82
C THR A 33 -17.39 13.21 -2.43
N LYS A 34 -18.58 13.58 -1.94
CA LYS A 34 -19.86 13.04 -2.39
C LYS A 34 -20.16 13.33 -3.86
N ILE A 35 -19.88 14.54 -4.34
CA ILE A 35 -20.17 14.94 -5.72
C ILE A 35 -19.16 14.31 -6.67
N PHE A 36 -17.86 14.30 -6.33
CA PHE A 36 -16.84 13.65 -7.15
C PHE A 36 -17.07 12.15 -7.27
N LEU A 37 -17.48 11.48 -6.19
CA LEU A 37 -17.83 10.06 -6.22
C LEU A 37 -18.87 9.73 -7.29
N LYS A 38 -19.89 10.59 -7.45
CA LYS A 38 -20.96 10.42 -8.46
C LYS A 38 -20.50 10.59 -9.90
N THR A 39 -19.33 11.19 -10.13
CA THR A 39 -18.79 11.42 -11.47
C THR A 39 -17.83 10.32 -11.92
N LEU A 40 -17.48 9.40 -11.02
CA LEU A 40 -16.62 8.25 -11.31
C LEU A 40 -17.35 7.19 -12.15
N SER A 41 -16.60 6.42 -12.95
CA SER A 41 -17.15 5.22 -13.61
C SER A 41 -17.51 4.15 -12.58
N SER A 42 -18.43 3.25 -12.92
CA SER A 42 -18.95 2.20 -12.03
C SER A 42 -17.86 1.43 -11.29
N PHE A 43 -16.79 1.02 -11.99
CA PHE A 43 -15.65 0.33 -11.38
C PHE A 43 -15.05 1.11 -10.20
N TYR A 44 -14.72 2.39 -10.39
CA TYR A 44 -14.14 3.20 -9.33
C TYR A 44 -15.18 3.50 -8.23
N TYR A 45 -16.44 3.75 -8.59
CA TYR A 45 -17.51 4.00 -7.62
C TYR A 45 -17.65 2.83 -6.63
N GLU A 46 -17.74 1.60 -7.11
CA GLU A 46 -17.87 0.40 -6.26
C GLU A 46 -16.69 0.24 -5.31
N ARG A 47 -15.46 0.41 -5.81
CA ARG A 47 -14.25 0.30 -4.99
C ARG A 47 -14.15 1.42 -3.96
N MET A 48 -14.59 2.62 -4.30
CA MET A 48 -14.59 3.78 -3.41
C MET A 48 -15.63 3.65 -2.31
N VAL A 49 -16.84 3.17 -2.63
CA VAL A 49 -17.89 2.90 -1.63
C VAL A 49 -17.44 1.81 -0.66
N ALA A 50 -16.77 0.76 -1.15
CA ALA A 50 -16.29 -0.32 -0.30
C ALA A 50 -15.19 0.12 0.69
N SER A 51 -14.32 1.05 0.28
CA SER A 51 -13.23 1.54 1.14
C SER A 51 -13.55 2.81 1.92
N ALA A 52 -14.59 3.55 1.54
CA ALA A 52 -15.08 4.76 2.20
C ALA A 52 -13.98 5.79 2.54
N PRO A 53 -13.35 6.45 1.55
CA PRO A 53 -12.33 7.47 1.80
C PRO A 53 -12.94 8.64 2.60
N SER A 54 -12.17 9.19 3.54
CA SER A 54 -12.67 10.21 4.47
C SER A 54 -12.70 11.62 3.88
N ASP A 55 -11.79 11.91 2.95
CA ASP A 55 -11.65 13.20 2.29
C ASP A 55 -11.30 13.06 0.79
N PHE A 56 -11.26 14.18 0.08
CA PHE A 56 -10.99 14.23 -1.36
C PHE A 56 -9.57 13.79 -1.66
N THR A 57 -8.60 14.10 -0.81
CA THR A 57 -7.19 13.74 -1.00
C THR A 57 -7.01 12.23 -0.91
N GLU A 58 -7.59 11.58 0.10
CA GLU A 58 -7.62 10.13 0.23
C GLU A 58 -8.31 9.46 -0.96
N MET A 59 -9.43 10.04 -1.41
CA MET A 59 -10.13 9.55 -2.59
C MET A 59 -9.26 9.64 -3.86
N VAL A 60 -8.52 10.73 -4.06
CA VAL A 60 -7.58 10.84 -5.19
C VAL A 60 -6.45 9.82 -5.09
N ASN A 61 -5.84 9.67 -3.92
CA ASN A 61 -4.79 8.69 -3.69
C ASN A 61 -5.27 7.25 -3.93
N MET A 62 -6.49 6.94 -3.50
CA MET A 62 -7.07 5.63 -3.75
C MET A 62 -7.38 5.41 -5.23
N GLY A 63 -7.90 6.40 -5.94
CA GLY A 63 -8.14 6.33 -7.38
C GLY A 63 -6.86 6.07 -8.17
N MET A 64 -5.76 6.71 -7.79
CA MET A 64 -4.43 6.46 -8.37
C MET A 64 -3.97 5.02 -8.15
N ARG A 65 -4.14 4.47 -6.94
CA ARG A 65 -3.79 3.08 -6.62
C ARG A 65 -4.65 2.07 -7.40
N LEU A 66 -5.93 2.37 -7.59
CA LEU A 66 -6.82 1.53 -8.40
C LEU A 66 -6.42 1.56 -9.88
N GLU A 67 -6.08 2.73 -10.41
CA GLU A 67 -5.59 2.88 -11.78
C GLU A 67 -4.29 2.10 -12.01
N GLU A 68 -3.36 2.16 -11.04
CA GLU A 68 -2.14 1.36 -11.06
C GLU A 68 -2.43 -0.14 -10.99
N GLY A 69 -3.30 -0.59 -10.07
CA GLY A 69 -3.68 -1.99 -9.96
C GLY A 69 -4.35 -2.54 -11.22
N VAL A 70 -5.10 -1.72 -11.97
CA VAL A 70 -5.64 -2.10 -13.28
C VAL A 70 -4.53 -2.19 -14.32
N ARG A 71 -3.62 -1.22 -14.36
CA ARG A 71 -2.48 -1.20 -15.29
C ARG A 71 -1.54 -2.39 -15.09
N GLU A 72 -1.34 -2.82 -13.85
CA GLU A 72 -0.55 -4.01 -13.49
C GLU A 72 -1.29 -5.34 -13.74
N GLY A 73 -2.58 -5.30 -14.05
CA GLY A 73 -3.41 -6.49 -14.24
C GLY A 73 -3.84 -7.18 -12.94
N HIS A 74 -3.60 -6.57 -11.79
CA HIS A 74 -4.09 -7.05 -10.49
C HIS A 74 -5.59 -6.83 -10.32
N LEU A 75 -6.16 -5.84 -11.01
CA LEU A 75 -7.57 -5.49 -10.98
C LEU A 75 -8.14 -5.51 -12.41
N SER A 76 -9.37 -5.98 -12.57
CA SER A 76 -10.10 -5.88 -13.83
C SER A 76 -11.23 -4.86 -13.71
N LYS A 77 -11.34 -3.97 -14.70
CA LYS A 77 -12.43 -2.97 -14.79
C LYS A 77 -13.79 -3.61 -15.11
N ASP A 78 -13.79 -4.85 -15.56
CA ASP A 78 -14.95 -5.63 -15.98
C ASP A 78 -15.50 -6.54 -14.85
N GLU A 79 -14.74 -6.73 -13.77
CA GLU A 79 -15.10 -7.64 -12.69
C GLU A 79 -15.87 -6.91 -11.58
N SER A 80 -17.10 -6.54 -11.91
CA SER A 80 -18.14 -6.34 -10.90
C SER A 80 -18.70 -7.73 -10.55
N SER A 81 -18.37 -8.23 -9.35
CA SER A 81 -19.14 -9.24 -8.57
C SER A 81 -18.86 -10.75 -8.67
N SER A 82 -17.62 -11.22 -8.85
CA SER A 82 -17.26 -12.64 -8.65
C SER A 82 -15.81 -12.88 -8.18
N LYS A 83 -15.62 -12.73 -6.87
CA LYS A 83 -14.95 -13.71 -5.99
C LYS A 83 -13.60 -14.26 -6.48
N ARG A 84 -12.51 -13.51 -6.30
CA ARG A 84 -11.14 -14.02 -6.49
C ARG A 84 -10.21 -13.60 -5.34
N TYR A 85 -10.51 -14.05 -4.13
CA TYR A 85 -9.44 -14.20 -3.12
C TYR A 85 -8.56 -15.38 -3.56
N GLY A 86 -7.30 -15.09 -3.91
CA GLY A 86 -6.26 -16.10 -4.05
C GLY A 86 -5.76 -16.32 -5.48
N ALA A 87 -4.78 -15.51 -5.90
CA ALA A 87 -3.81 -15.91 -6.92
C ALA A 87 -2.55 -15.04 -6.85
N PHE A 88 -1.87 -15.01 -5.69
CA PHE A 88 -0.43 -14.73 -5.67
C PHE A 88 0.29 -15.92 -6.31
N LYS A 89 0.32 -15.98 -7.64
CA LYS A 89 1.27 -16.85 -8.34
C LYS A 89 2.59 -16.08 -8.39
N LYS A 90 3.44 -16.33 -7.40
CA LYS A 90 4.88 -16.08 -7.53
C LYS A 90 5.34 -16.78 -8.80
N LYS A 91 5.93 -16.01 -9.71
CA LYS A 91 6.62 -16.51 -10.89
C LYS A 91 8.03 -16.88 -10.45
N ASP A 92 8.25 -18.16 -10.18
CA ASP A 92 9.59 -18.69 -9.93
C ASP A 92 10.44 -18.51 -11.18
N GLY A 93 11.58 -17.83 -11.00
CA GLY A 93 12.56 -17.57 -12.03
C GLY A 93 13.29 -18.85 -12.42
N GLU A 94 13.28 -19.09 -13.72
CA GLU A 94 14.18 -19.97 -14.46
C GLU A 94 15.64 -19.71 -14.06
N ALA A 95 16.29 -20.69 -13.43
CA ALA A 95 17.74 -20.72 -13.26
C ALA A 95 18.26 -22.11 -13.65
N HIS A 96 18.84 -22.14 -14.85
CA HIS A 96 19.58 -23.24 -15.43
C HIS A 96 20.87 -23.46 -14.63
N ALA A 97 21.02 -24.60 -13.96
CA ALA A 97 22.30 -25.03 -13.41
C ALA A 97 22.45 -26.55 -13.54
N VAL A 98 23.31 -26.92 -14.49
CA VAL A 98 23.82 -28.26 -14.77
C VAL A 98 24.44 -28.85 -13.50
N GLN A 99 24.00 -30.05 -13.08
CA GLN A 99 24.76 -30.83 -12.09
C GLN A 99 24.71 -32.33 -12.41
N SER A 100 25.91 -32.86 -12.59
CA SER A 100 26.26 -34.18 -13.06
C SER A 100 26.23 -35.25 -11.94
N HIS A 101 26.13 -36.51 -12.37
CA HIS A 101 26.57 -37.79 -11.77
C HIS A 101 26.03 -38.28 -10.39
N VAL A 102 25.09 -39.25 -10.48
CA VAL A 102 25.11 -40.66 -9.99
C VAL A 102 25.49 -41.00 -8.52
N LYS A 103 24.42 -41.27 -7.75
CA LYS A 103 24.12 -42.38 -6.79
C LYS A 103 24.76 -42.50 -5.37
N PRO A 104 24.01 -43.15 -4.42
CA PRO A 104 24.04 -42.89 -2.98
C PRO A 104 24.75 -43.98 -2.16
N ARG A 105 25.13 -43.67 -0.91
CA ARG A 105 25.48 -44.71 0.08
C ARG A 105 25.29 -44.24 1.53
N ARG A 106 24.44 -44.96 2.27
CA ARG A 106 24.42 -45.17 3.72
C ARG A 106 24.18 -46.68 3.91
N PRO A 107 24.66 -47.38 4.98
CA PRO A 107 24.31 -47.02 6.35
C PRO A 107 25.27 -47.45 7.51
N SER A 108 24.91 -46.99 8.72
CA SER A 108 25.09 -47.62 10.06
C SER A 108 26.44 -47.59 10.79
N VAL A 109 26.47 -47.03 12.02
CA VAL A 109 26.57 -47.75 13.31
C VAL A 109 26.54 -46.77 14.50
N LYS A 110 25.76 -47.13 15.54
CA LYS A 110 25.49 -46.43 16.81
C LYS A 110 26.67 -46.46 17.78
N ARG A 111 26.87 -45.42 18.62
CA ARG A 111 27.24 -45.52 20.08
C ARG A 111 26.71 -44.30 20.88
N LYS A 112 26.40 -44.53 22.16
CA LYS A 112 25.55 -43.77 23.13
C LYS A 112 26.43 -42.87 24.08
N PRO A 113 25.94 -42.22 25.19
CA PRO A 113 26.04 -40.77 25.45
C PRO A 113 26.77 -40.31 26.75
N ALA A 114 26.71 -38.98 27.03
CA ALA A 114 26.81 -38.23 28.32
C ALA A 114 28.21 -37.72 28.79
N PRO A 115 28.33 -36.76 29.75
CA PRO A 115 27.66 -35.44 29.91
C PRO A 115 28.61 -34.28 30.38
N GLN A 116 28.02 -33.07 30.56
CA GLN A 116 28.41 -31.91 31.41
C GLN A 116 29.50 -30.91 30.96
N SER A 117 29.08 -29.66 30.69
CA SER A 117 29.28 -28.43 31.51
C SER A 117 30.53 -27.67 31.01
N SER A 118 30.49 -26.41 30.58
CA SER A 118 30.13 -25.24 31.38
C SER A 118 30.21 -23.96 30.52
N ALA A 119 29.60 -22.89 31.04
CA ALA A 119 29.92 -21.48 30.85
C ALA A 119 29.10 -20.67 29.82
N SER A 120 28.22 -19.87 30.42
CA SER A 120 27.49 -18.72 29.89
C SER A 120 28.41 -17.64 29.32
N ALA A 121 27.94 -16.93 28.29
CA ALA A 121 28.36 -15.57 28.02
C ALA A 121 27.15 -14.74 27.54
N THR A 122 26.56 -14.05 28.53
CA THR A 122 25.72 -12.86 28.35
C THR A 122 26.59 -11.73 27.83
N THR A 123 26.20 -11.08 26.74
CA THR A 123 26.68 -9.72 26.45
C THR A 123 25.52 -8.85 25.97
N SER A 124 25.00 -8.12 26.96
CA SER A 124 24.70 -6.68 26.93
C SER A 124 23.67 -6.15 25.95
N ILE A 125 22.48 -5.95 26.51
CA ILE A 125 21.47 -4.98 26.10
C ILE A 125 22.02 -3.59 26.46
N SER A 126 22.20 -2.70 25.48
CA SER A 126 22.47 -1.28 25.75
C SER A 126 21.17 -0.50 25.80
N THR A 127 20.93 0.11 26.95
CA THR A 127 19.78 0.93 27.30
C THR A 127 19.92 2.36 26.80
N ALA A 128 18.80 2.88 26.26
CA ALA A 128 18.19 4.20 26.39
C ALA A 128 19.05 5.47 26.47
N THR A 129 18.65 6.51 25.73
CA THR A 129 18.19 7.82 26.27
C THR A 129 17.61 8.69 25.13
N SER A 130 16.38 9.14 25.29
CA SER A 130 15.80 10.39 24.74
C SER A 130 15.34 11.23 25.95
N PRO A 131 14.92 12.51 25.89
CA PRO A 131 14.72 13.43 24.75
C PRO A 131 15.36 14.83 24.96
N THR A 132 15.42 15.67 23.93
CA THR A 132 15.53 17.13 24.13
C THR A 132 14.45 17.83 23.33
N ALA A 133 13.61 18.54 24.08
CA ALA A 133 12.49 19.33 23.65
C ALA A 133 12.90 20.76 23.24
N ALA A 134 11.94 21.42 22.59
CA ALA A 134 11.67 22.86 22.64
C ALA A 134 12.56 23.79 21.82
N GLY A 135 12.01 24.22 20.69
CA GLY A 135 12.39 25.44 19.99
C GLY A 135 11.17 26.02 19.26
N LEU A 136 10.25 26.62 20.00
CA LEU A 136 9.25 27.55 19.46
C LEU A 136 9.55 28.96 19.97
N PRO A 137 9.31 30.01 19.15
CA PRO A 137 9.91 31.33 19.32
C PRO A 137 9.13 32.23 20.29
N ALA A 138 9.86 33.07 21.01
CA ALA A 138 9.32 34.17 21.81
C ALA A 138 9.83 35.52 21.25
N SER A 139 9.00 36.21 20.46
CA SER A 139 9.11 37.66 20.29
C SER A 139 7.82 38.25 19.72
N TRP A 140 6.80 38.37 20.56
CA TRP A 140 5.74 39.39 20.44
C TRP A 140 5.56 40.05 21.80
N GLN A 141 6.39 41.06 22.03
CA GLN A 141 6.16 42.13 22.99
C GLN A 141 6.77 43.38 22.34
N HIS A 142 5.91 44.29 21.88
CA HIS A 142 5.97 45.72 22.12
C HIS A 142 4.76 46.40 21.44
N GLN A 143 3.96 47.02 22.31
CA GLN A 143 3.13 48.24 22.18
C GLN A 143 2.48 48.55 20.83
#